data_AF-A0A814GA97-F1
#
_entry.id   AF-A0A814GA97-F1
#
_cell.length_a   1.000
_cell.length_b   1.000
_cell.length_c   1.000
_cell.angle_alpha   90.00
_cell.angle_beta   90.00
_cell.angle_gamma   90.00
#
_symmetry.space_group_name_H-M   'P 1'
#
loop_
_entity.id
_entity.type
_entity.pdbx_description
1 polymer ?
#
loop_
_entity_poly.entity_id
_entity_poly.type
_entity_poly.pdbx_seq_one_letter_code
_entity_poly.pdbx_strand_id
1 'polypeptide(L)'
;MPGRVRNLLEKVGDELILKIQLGRTPVQDLPLKILNFLSDSRFTNKQLELGYDEIYHNYLLITIKNSHGPHILQHMLGNAGQNATASTILKLEKAQRIALKYPIIPNELIDVYDIPLTPNKPLTLNRLISAASNVDKNFFKYDAGENNMCQTFVENIIDINGLTPNIVDQATLNALKPIDAKALISTLGSRANIVKMATDWGARLDKLVFDRKIKWKISQPKQFVPFGEANVTDSKSTDAIYTAILQLEKNAQLLVQSPPSPESPVSTRF
;
A
#
# COMPACT_ATOMS: atom_id res chain seq x y z
N MET A 1 17.39 2.50 -7.75
CA MET A 1 16.67 2.17 -6.50
C MET A 1 16.90 3.23 -5.42
N PRO A 2 15.85 3.72 -4.72
CA PRO A 2 15.99 4.68 -3.61
C PRO A 2 16.77 4.11 -2.42
N GLY A 3 17.55 4.96 -1.72
CA GLY A 3 18.40 4.53 -0.61
C GLY A 3 17.66 3.84 0.54
N ARG A 4 16.49 4.35 0.95
CA ARG A 4 15.67 3.73 2.01
C ARG A 4 15.23 2.30 1.66
N VAL A 5 14.86 2.07 0.39
CA VAL A 5 14.48 0.73 -0.09
C VAL A 5 15.70 -0.18 -0.04
N ARG A 6 16.86 0.28 -0.54
CA ARG A 6 18.11 -0.49 -0.49
C ARG A 6 18.48 -0.88 0.94
N ASN A 7 18.50 0.06 1.87
CA ASN A 7 18.87 -0.20 3.26
C ASN A 7 17.93 -1.21 3.95
N LEU A 8 16.67 -1.27 3.54
CA LEU A 8 15.72 -2.25 4.07
C LEU A 8 15.93 -3.62 3.42
N LEU A 9 16.20 -3.67 2.11
CA LEU A 9 16.57 -4.91 1.41
C LEU A 9 17.88 -5.51 1.92
N GLU A 10 18.86 -4.71 2.32
CA GLU A 10 20.08 -5.20 2.96
C GLU A 10 19.80 -5.90 4.30
N LYS A 11 18.71 -5.54 4.99
CA LYS A 11 18.36 -6.11 6.30
C LYS A 11 17.46 -7.32 6.21
N VAL A 12 16.48 -7.30 5.30
CA VAL A 12 15.41 -8.32 5.24
C VAL A 12 15.13 -8.82 3.83
N GLY A 13 15.96 -8.47 2.86
CA GLY A 13 15.75 -8.79 1.44
C GLY A 13 15.76 -10.28 1.15
N ASP A 14 16.57 -11.05 1.87
CA ASP A 14 16.70 -12.51 1.68
C ASP A 14 15.76 -13.33 2.56
N GLU A 15 14.96 -12.66 3.40
CA GLU A 15 13.93 -13.32 4.20
C GLU A 15 12.82 -13.88 3.29
N LEU A 16 12.29 -15.04 3.68
CA LEU A 16 11.22 -15.70 2.95
C LEU A 16 9.92 -14.91 3.06
N ILE A 17 9.27 -14.69 1.92
CA ILE A 17 7.90 -14.18 1.87
C ILE A 17 6.95 -15.31 2.23
N LEU A 18 6.13 -15.07 3.24
CA LEU A 18 5.11 -15.98 3.75
C LEU A 18 3.73 -15.68 3.15
N LYS A 19 3.43 -14.41 2.89
CA LYS A 19 2.16 -13.95 2.32
C LYS A 19 2.36 -12.69 1.48
N ILE A 20 1.64 -12.59 0.37
CA ILE A 20 1.48 -11.35 -0.40
C ILE A 20 0.00 -11.02 -0.46
N GLN A 21 -0.34 -9.77 -0.23
CA GLN A 21 -1.69 -9.25 -0.44
C GLN A 21 -1.63 -7.99 -1.28
N LEU A 22 -2.57 -7.85 -2.22
CA LEU A 22 -2.86 -6.61 -2.91
C LEU A 22 -3.72 -5.75 -1.99
N GLY A 23 -3.25 -4.55 -1.65
CA GLY A 23 -4.06 -3.55 -0.95
C GLY A 23 -4.49 -2.45 -1.91
N ARG A 24 -5.71 -1.94 -1.71
CA ARG A 24 -6.28 -0.81 -2.44
C ARG A 24 -6.68 0.30 -1.49
N THR A 25 -6.52 1.53 -1.93
CA THR A 25 -7.06 2.70 -1.22
C THR A 25 -7.65 3.66 -2.25
N PRO A 26 -8.90 4.11 -2.09
CA PRO A 26 -9.48 5.11 -2.97
C PRO A 26 -8.58 6.34 -3.05
N VAL A 27 -8.37 6.85 -4.26
CA VAL A 27 -7.73 8.15 -4.44
C VAL A 27 -8.66 9.21 -3.86
N GLN A 28 -8.10 10.09 -3.05
CA GLN A 28 -8.88 11.12 -2.35
C GLN A 28 -9.70 11.96 -3.34
N ASP A 29 -10.88 12.42 -2.88
CA ASP A 29 -11.82 13.22 -3.67
C ASP A 29 -11.19 14.49 -4.27
N LEU A 30 -10.18 15.06 -3.61
CA LEU A 30 -9.64 16.36 -3.98
C LEU A 30 -8.92 16.34 -5.35
N PRO A 31 -7.95 15.43 -5.60
CA PRO A 31 -7.44 15.20 -6.95
C PRO A 31 -8.54 14.99 -7.99
N LEU A 32 -9.53 14.14 -7.72
CA LEU A 32 -10.62 13.83 -8.66
C LEU A 32 -11.44 15.08 -8.99
N LYS A 33 -11.76 15.93 -8.00
CA LYS A 33 -12.46 17.21 -8.21
C LYS A 33 -11.66 18.16 -9.09
N ILE A 34 -10.34 18.21 -8.95
CA ILE A 34 -9.46 19.05 -9.78
C ILE A 34 -9.44 18.53 -11.22
N LEU A 35 -9.31 17.22 -11.41
CA LEU A 35 -9.36 16.58 -12.74
C LEU A 35 -10.70 16.85 -13.43
N ASN A 36 -11.79 16.73 -12.69
CA ASN A 36 -13.13 17.04 -13.18
C ASN A 36 -13.31 18.50 -13.55
N PHE A 37 -12.83 19.42 -12.70
CA PHE A 37 -12.88 20.85 -13.03
C PHE A 37 -12.07 21.17 -14.28
N LEU A 38 -10.84 20.65 -14.40
CA LEU A 38 -9.96 20.93 -15.54
C LEU A 38 -10.43 20.28 -16.85
N SER A 39 -11.16 19.18 -16.78
CA SER A 39 -11.73 18.48 -17.93
C SER A 39 -13.13 18.97 -18.32
N ASP A 40 -13.69 19.94 -17.60
CA ASP A 40 -15.09 20.34 -17.74
C ASP A 40 -16.05 19.13 -17.56
N SER A 41 -15.82 18.35 -16.51
CA SER A 41 -16.52 17.09 -16.14
C SER A 41 -16.33 15.91 -17.09
N ARG A 42 -15.57 16.05 -18.19
CA ARG A 42 -15.30 14.95 -19.12
C ARG A 42 -14.54 13.79 -18.49
N PHE A 43 -13.76 14.04 -17.43
CA PHE A 43 -13.03 13.02 -16.71
C PHE A 43 -13.98 12.02 -16.02
N THR A 44 -14.93 12.47 -15.17
CA THR A 44 -15.97 11.59 -14.59
C THR A 44 -16.76 10.86 -15.67
N ASN A 45 -17.15 11.55 -16.74
CA ASN A 45 -17.93 10.92 -17.80
C ASN A 45 -17.14 9.77 -18.45
N LYS A 46 -15.85 9.99 -18.73
CA LYS A 46 -14.99 8.95 -19.29
C LYS A 46 -14.69 7.83 -18.29
N GLN A 47 -14.56 8.16 -17.00
CA GLN A 47 -14.42 7.19 -15.93
C GLN A 47 -15.62 6.23 -15.90
N LEU A 48 -16.85 6.77 -15.95
CA LEU A 48 -18.08 5.97 -16.02
C LEU A 48 -18.20 5.20 -17.34
N GLU A 49 -17.84 5.82 -18.47
CA GLU A 49 -17.83 5.18 -19.80
C GLU A 49 -16.90 3.95 -19.83
N LEU A 50 -15.76 4.03 -19.15
CA LEU A 50 -14.80 2.92 -19.01
C LEU A 50 -15.20 1.90 -17.94
N GLY A 51 -16.32 2.11 -17.25
CA GLY A 51 -16.85 1.21 -16.22
C GLY A 51 -16.09 1.28 -14.90
N TYR A 52 -15.46 2.41 -14.58
CA TYR A 52 -14.75 2.60 -13.31
C TYR A 52 -15.63 3.34 -12.30
N ASP A 53 -16.02 2.67 -11.23
CA ASP A 53 -16.77 3.33 -10.14
C ASP A 53 -15.87 4.23 -9.29
N GLU A 54 -14.65 3.77 -9.00
CA GLU A 54 -13.66 4.48 -8.19
C GLU A 54 -12.24 4.28 -8.74
N ILE A 55 -11.36 5.25 -8.50
CA ILE A 55 -9.93 5.19 -8.83
C ILE A 55 -9.16 4.83 -7.56
N TYR A 56 -8.34 3.78 -7.62
CA TYR A 56 -7.60 3.26 -6.47
C TYR A 56 -6.09 3.40 -6.63
N HIS A 57 -5.42 3.62 -5.50
CA HIS A 57 -3.99 3.42 -5.34
C HIS A 57 -3.71 1.99 -4.89
N ASN A 58 -3.03 1.23 -5.74
CA ASN A 58 -2.65 -0.15 -5.43
C ASN A 58 -1.27 -0.20 -4.75
N TYR A 59 -1.12 -1.11 -3.80
CA TYR A 59 0.14 -1.43 -3.13
C TYR A 59 0.18 -2.91 -2.76
N LEU A 60 1.37 -3.42 -2.42
CA LEU A 60 1.55 -4.78 -1.92
C LEU A 60 1.82 -4.75 -0.42
N LEU A 61 1.12 -5.58 0.33
CA LEU A 61 1.46 -5.95 1.70
C LEU A 61 2.19 -7.30 1.65
N ILE A 62 3.44 -7.30 2.10
CA ILE A 62 4.32 -8.44 2.02
C ILE A 62 4.64 -8.87 3.44
N THR A 63 4.15 -10.04 3.83
CA THR A 63 4.51 -10.67 5.10
C THR A 63 5.76 -11.49 4.88
N ILE A 64 6.86 -11.07 5.50
CA ILE A 64 8.14 -11.80 5.50
C ILE A 64 8.32 -12.54 6.82
N LYS A 65 9.00 -13.69 6.75
CA LYS A 65 9.54 -14.35 7.94
C LYS A 65 10.50 -13.38 8.62
N ASN A 66 10.37 -13.29 9.94
CA ASN A 66 11.13 -12.34 10.74
C ASN A 66 12.09 -13.09 11.65
N SER A 67 13.38 -12.95 11.37
CA SER A 67 14.42 -13.48 12.25
C SER A 67 14.78 -12.52 13.40
N HIS A 68 14.34 -11.24 13.36
CA HIS A 68 14.92 -10.15 14.17
C HIS A 68 13.97 -9.02 14.66
N GLY A 69 12.64 -9.17 14.69
CA GLY A 69 11.74 -8.06 15.04
C GLY A 69 10.39 -8.43 15.70
N PRO A 70 9.60 -7.43 16.12
CA PRO A 70 8.40 -7.64 16.92
C PRO A 70 7.23 -8.27 16.15
N HIS A 71 6.43 -9.08 16.85
CA HIS A 71 5.27 -9.84 16.36
C HIS A 71 4.03 -8.95 16.13
N ILE A 72 4.07 -8.04 15.15
CA ILE A 72 3.00 -7.03 14.99
C ILE A 72 1.70 -7.64 14.40
N LEU A 73 1.81 -8.67 13.55
CA LEU A 73 0.64 -9.26 12.88
C LEU A 73 -0.08 -10.36 13.67
N GLN A 74 0.63 -11.02 14.56
CA GLN A 74 0.16 -12.23 15.23
C GLN A 74 -1.07 -11.95 16.11
N HIS A 75 -1.16 -10.71 16.62
CA HIS A 75 -2.29 -10.24 17.42
C HIS A 75 -3.45 -9.68 16.61
N MET A 76 -3.24 -9.21 15.37
CA MET A 76 -4.29 -8.53 14.59
C MET A 76 -5.03 -9.45 13.59
N LEU A 77 -4.42 -10.54 13.14
CA LEU A 77 -5.04 -11.50 12.20
C LEU A 77 -5.61 -12.76 12.86
N GLY A 78 -5.78 -12.77 14.19
CA GLY A 78 -6.50 -13.84 14.91
C GLY A 78 -5.78 -15.20 15.03
N ASN A 79 -4.58 -15.35 14.47
CA ASN A 79 -3.80 -16.60 14.57
C ASN A 79 -2.90 -16.62 15.81
N ALA A 80 -3.50 -16.57 16.99
CA ALA A 80 -2.85 -16.80 18.28
C ALA A 80 -2.68 -18.31 18.56
N GLY A 81 -2.04 -19.04 17.64
CA GLY A 81 -1.59 -20.42 17.87
C GLY A 81 -0.15 -20.41 18.40
N GLN A 82 0.15 -21.21 19.42
CA GLN A 82 1.44 -21.25 20.13
C GLN A 82 2.69 -21.67 19.30
N ASN A 83 2.58 -21.75 17.96
CA ASN A 83 3.68 -22.10 17.03
C ASN A 83 3.83 -21.08 15.88
N ALA A 84 3.32 -19.87 16.06
CA ALA A 84 3.25 -18.90 14.98
C ALA A 84 4.65 -18.32 14.67
N THR A 85 5.10 -18.53 13.42
CA THR A 85 6.38 -18.02 12.93
C THR A 85 6.42 -16.50 13.04
N ALA A 86 7.46 -15.97 13.68
CA ALA A 86 7.70 -14.53 13.76
C ALA A 86 7.70 -13.93 12.34
N SER A 87 6.96 -12.85 12.14
CA SER A 87 6.79 -12.24 10.81
C SER A 87 6.59 -10.73 10.89
N THR A 88 6.90 -10.05 9.79
CA THR A 88 6.78 -8.59 9.61
C THR A 88 6.01 -8.30 8.34
N ILE A 89 5.10 -7.31 8.36
CA ILE A 89 4.52 -6.77 7.12
C ILE A 89 5.33 -5.58 6.65
N LEU A 90 5.63 -5.58 5.37
CA LEU A 90 6.11 -4.42 4.65
C LEU A 90 5.10 -4.02 3.58
N LYS A 91 4.80 -2.73 3.50
CA LYS A 91 4.07 -2.11 2.40
C LYS A 91 5.05 -1.68 1.33
N LEU A 92 4.91 -2.27 0.15
CA LEU A 92 5.61 -1.89 -1.07
C LEU A 92 4.65 -1.11 -1.98
N GLU A 93 4.99 0.13 -2.31
CA GLU A 93 4.16 0.98 -3.17
C GLU A 93 5.00 1.85 -4.10
N LYS A 94 4.37 2.35 -5.16
CA LYS A 94 4.96 3.32 -6.08
C LYS A 94 4.10 4.56 -6.17
N ALA A 95 4.58 5.63 -5.55
CA ALA A 95 4.13 7.00 -5.86
C ALA A 95 5.11 7.58 -6.89
N GLN A 96 5.62 8.80 -6.68
CA GLN A 96 6.73 9.36 -7.48
C GLN A 96 8.01 8.48 -7.43
N ARG A 97 8.19 7.75 -6.33
CA ARG A 97 9.29 6.81 -6.11
C ARG A 97 8.73 5.56 -5.46
N ILE A 98 9.45 4.46 -5.65
CA ILE A 98 9.20 3.23 -4.91
C ILE A 98 9.48 3.47 -3.43
N ALA A 99 8.57 3.04 -2.58
CA ALA A 99 8.70 3.06 -1.14
C ALA A 99 8.46 1.67 -0.57
N LEU A 100 9.24 1.32 0.44
CA LEU A 100 9.07 0.13 1.25
C LEU A 100 9.05 0.59 2.71
N LYS A 101 7.92 0.40 3.39
CA LYS A 101 7.64 0.96 4.72
C LYS A 101 6.76 0.02 5.54
N TYR A 102 6.61 0.29 6.83
CA TYR A 102 5.58 -0.37 7.63
C TYR A 102 4.20 0.18 7.27
N PRO A 103 3.15 -0.66 7.24
CA PRO A 103 1.80 -0.20 6.94
C PRO A 103 1.20 0.62 8.09
N ILE A 104 0.26 1.52 7.76
CA ILE A 104 -0.55 2.27 8.73
C ILE A 104 -1.88 1.55 8.91
N ILE A 105 -2.07 0.93 10.07
CA ILE A 105 -3.23 0.09 10.40
C ILE A 105 -4.21 0.91 11.25
N PRO A 106 -5.54 0.76 11.08
CA PRO A 106 -6.24 -0.21 10.22
C PRO A 106 -6.45 0.25 8.77
N ASN A 107 -6.15 1.50 8.44
CA ASN A 107 -6.54 2.12 7.17
C ASN A 107 -6.05 1.38 5.93
N GLU A 108 -4.89 0.72 6.00
CA GLU A 108 -4.29 -0.03 4.90
C GLU A 108 -4.71 -1.52 4.86
N LEU A 109 -5.69 -1.95 5.66
CA LEU A 109 -6.24 -3.32 5.66
C LEU A 109 -7.72 -3.40 5.25
N ILE A 110 -8.29 -2.32 4.72
CA ILE A 110 -9.73 -2.22 4.44
C ILE A 110 -10.13 -2.98 3.17
N ASP A 111 -9.36 -2.84 2.09
CA ASP A 111 -9.62 -3.48 0.79
C ASP A 111 -8.37 -4.26 0.37
N VAL A 112 -8.31 -5.53 0.78
CA VAL A 112 -7.15 -6.41 0.61
C VAL A 112 -7.53 -7.73 -0.05
N TYR A 113 -6.69 -8.19 -0.97
CA TYR A 113 -6.87 -9.41 -1.74
C TYR A 113 -5.64 -10.30 -1.61
N ASP A 114 -5.82 -11.60 -1.43
CA ASP A 114 -4.72 -12.52 -1.30
C ASP A 114 -4.11 -12.85 -2.66
N ILE A 115 -2.78 -12.79 -2.74
CA ILE A 115 -2.01 -13.19 -3.93
C ILE A 115 -1.30 -14.50 -3.59
N PRO A 116 -1.78 -15.66 -4.08
CA PRO A 116 -1.21 -16.94 -3.70
C PRO A 116 0.23 -17.11 -4.22
N LEU A 117 1.11 -17.58 -3.35
CA LEU A 117 2.49 -17.92 -3.71
C LEU A 117 2.53 -19.23 -4.50
N THR A 118 3.50 -19.36 -5.40
CA THR A 118 3.70 -20.61 -6.15
C THR A 118 4.23 -21.69 -5.21
N PRO A 119 3.56 -22.86 -5.10
CA PRO A 119 4.03 -23.96 -4.26
C PRO A 119 5.45 -24.39 -4.62
N ASN A 120 6.25 -24.73 -3.61
CA ASN A 120 7.64 -25.21 -3.75
C ASN A 120 8.61 -24.25 -4.46
N LYS A 121 8.24 -22.97 -4.64
CA LYS A 121 9.08 -21.94 -5.22
C LYS A 121 9.29 -20.83 -4.21
N PRO A 122 10.29 -20.94 -3.31
CA PRO A 122 10.52 -19.91 -2.30
C PRO A 122 10.78 -18.55 -2.96
N LEU A 123 10.17 -17.53 -2.39
CA LEU A 123 10.23 -16.15 -2.88
C LEU A 123 10.74 -15.27 -1.75
N THR A 124 11.75 -14.46 -2.05
CA THR A 124 12.29 -13.44 -1.13
C THR A 124 11.99 -12.06 -1.68
N LEU A 125 12.13 -11.05 -0.83
CA LEU A 125 11.90 -9.67 -1.24
C LEU A 125 12.93 -9.19 -2.27
N ASN A 126 14.20 -9.60 -2.14
CA ASN A 126 15.25 -9.37 -3.12
C ASN A 126 14.87 -9.99 -4.47
N ARG A 127 14.42 -11.24 -4.50
CA ARG A 127 13.97 -11.89 -5.74
C ARG A 127 12.78 -11.16 -6.35
N LEU A 128 11.77 -10.84 -5.54
CA LEU A 128 10.54 -10.16 -5.98
C LEU A 128 10.86 -8.84 -6.70
N ILE A 129 11.68 -7.99 -6.06
CA ILE A 129 12.01 -6.66 -6.57
C ILE A 129 13.04 -6.73 -7.70
N SER A 130 14.08 -7.54 -7.57
CA SER A 130 15.13 -7.62 -8.60
C SER A 130 14.58 -8.17 -9.92
N ALA A 131 13.77 -9.24 -9.88
CA ALA A 131 13.13 -9.80 -11.07
C ALA A 131 12.30 -8.74 -11.81
N ALA A 132 11.43 -8.03 -11.07
CA ALA A 132 10.61 -6.96 -11.65
C ALA A 132 11.47 -5.81 -12.18
N SER A 133 12.48 -5.35 -11.44
CA SER A 133 13.33 -4.23 -11.84
C SER A 133 14.26 -4.52 -13.03
N ASN A 134 14.59 -5.80 -13.26
CA ASN A 134 15.42 -6.22 -14.39
C ASN A 134 14.63 -6.32 -15.69
N VAL A 135 13.32 -6.62 -15.60
CA VAL A 135 12.44 -6.77 -16.76
C VAL A 135 11.74 -5.45 -17.10
N ASP A 136 11.20 -4.75 -16.12
CA ASP A 136 10.51 -3.47 -16.32
C ASP A 136 11.50 -2.29 -16.33
N LYS A 137 11.81 -1.79 -17.53
CA LYS A 137 12.69 -0.61 -17.73
C LYS A 137 12.16 0.66 -17.06
N ASN A 138 10.86 0.70 -16.76
CA ASN A 138 10.17 1.81 -16.13
C ASN A 138 9.89 1.57 -14.65
N PHE A 139 10.41 0.48 -14.07
CA PHE A 139 10.17 0.09 -12.68
C PHE A 139 10.38 1.24 -11.69
N PHE A 140 11.47 2.00 -11.86
CA PHE A 140 11.81 3.14 -10.99
C PHE A 140 11.28 4.50 -11.47
N LYS A 141 10.72 4.60 -12.68
CA LYS A 141 10.18 5.85 -13.25
C LYS A 141 8.69 5.91 -13.00
N TYR A 142 8.12 7.08 -12.81
CA TYR A 142 6.67 7.27 -12.74
C TYR A 142 6.21 8.09 -13.94
N ASP A 143 5.17 7.64 -14.65
CA ASP A 143 4.51 8.40 -15.72
C ASP A 143 3.05 7.96 -15.88
N ALA A 144 2.13 8.68 -15.25
CA ALA A 144 0.70 8.38 -15.35
C ALA A 144 0.14 8.50 -16.77
N GLY A 145 0.75 9.33 -17.65
CA GLY A 145 0.26 9.53 -19.02
C GLY A 145 0.61 8.40 -19.98
N GLU A 146 1.56 7.54 -19.62
CA GLU A 146 1.89 6.31 -20.35
C GLU A 146 1.49 5.05 -19.55
N ASN A 147 0.48 5.17 -18.68
CA ASN A 147 0.00 4.11 -17.81
C ASN A 147 1.07 3.51 -16.87
N ASN A 148 2.17 4.21 -16.57
CA ASN A 148 3.21 3.74 -15.65
C ASN A 148 3.00 4.32 -14.25
N MET A 149 2.12 3.68 -13.47
CA MET A 149 1.63 4.16 -12.18
C MET A 149 1.59 3.04 -11.12
N CYS A 150 1.01 3.32 -9.96
CA CYS A 150 0.94 2.37 -8.84
C CYS A 150 0.27 1.04 -9.23
N GLN A 151 -0.78 1.10 -10.06
CA GLN A 151 -1.52 -0.09 -10.49
C GLN A 151 -0.68 -0.98 -11.41
N THR A 152 -0.16 -0.45 -12.52
CA THR A 152 0.73 -1.21 -13.42
C THR A 152 2.02 -1.65 -12.76
N PHE A 153 2.54 -0.90 -11.80
CA PHE A 153 3.67 -1.33 -10.99
C PHE A 153 3.37 -2.60 -10.19
N VAL A 154 2.22 -2.65 -9.53
CA VAL A 154 1.81 -3.83 -8.77
C VAL A 154 1.52 -5.00 -9.70
N GLU A 155 0.74 -4.80 -10.76
CA GLU A 155 0.46 -5.81 -11.79
C GLU A 155 1.77 -6.40 -12.35
N ASN A 156 2.70 -5.56 -12.81
CA ASN A 156 3.99 -6.01 -13.34
C ASN A 156 4.79 -6.83 -12.33
N ILE A 157 4.82 -6.44 -11.04
CA ILE A 157 5.52 -7.22 -10.01
C ILE A 157 4.91 -8.62 -9.89
N ILE A 158 3.58 -8.72 -9.87
CA ILE A 158 2.86 -10.00 -9.75
C ILE A 158 3.10 -10.87 -11.00
N ASP A 159 2.94 -10.29 -12.20
CA ASP A 159 3.13 -10.97 -13.48
C ASP A 159 4.56 -11.47 -13.67
N ILE A 160 5.56 -10.59 -13.50
CA ILE A 160 6.98 -10.93 -13.74
C ILE A 160 7.47 -12.01 -12.77
N ASN A 161 6.95 -12.03 -11.54
CA ASN A 161 7.29 -13.08 -10.58
C ASN A 161 6.50 -14.39 -10.80
N GLY A 162 5.60 -14.42 -11.78
CA GLY A 162 4.81 -15.59 -12.15
C GLY A 162 3.76 -15.93 -11.09
N LEU A 163 3.21 -14.93 -10.42
CA LEU A 163 2.22 -15.10 -9.36
C LEU A 163 0.78 -15.08 -9.88
N THR A 164 0.53 -14.42 -11.01
CA THR A 164 -0.80 -14.29 -11.65
C THR A 164 -1.47 -15.62 -11.94
N PRO A 165 -0.79 -16.67 -12.45
CA PRO A 165 -1.41 -17.98 -12.67
C PRO A 165 -1.92 -18.65 -11.39
N ASN A 166 -1.46 -18.23 -10.21
CA ASN A 166 -1.94 -18.77 -8.94
C ASN A 166 -3.22 -18.07 -8.46
N ILE A 167 -3.62 -16.95 -9.07
CA ILE A 167 -4.81 -16.19 -8.69
C ILE A 167 -6.01 -16.79 -9.42
N VAL A 168 -6.80 -17.58 -8.70
CA VAL A 168 -8.05 -18.17 -9.21
C VAL A 168 -9.28 -17.32 -8.91
N ASP A 169 -9.17 -16.41 -7.94
CA ASP A 169 -10.26 -15.54 -7.54
C ASP A 169 -10.42 -14.37 -8.52
N GLN A 170 -11.62 -14.25 -9.10
CA GLN A 170 -11.91 -13.22 -10.09
C GLN A 170 -11.94 -11.83 -9.48
N ALA A 171 -12.32 -11.69 -8.20
CA ALA A 171 -12.31 -10.38 -7.53
C ALA A 171 -10.88 -9.84 -7.44
N THR A 172 -9.92 -10.69 -7.07
CA THR A 172 -8.49 -10.37 -7.04
C THR A 172 -7.95 -10.01 -8.42
N LEU A 173 -8.30 -10.78 -9.47
CA LEU A 173 -7.90 -10.47 -10.85
C LEU A 173 -8.44 -9.10 -11.31
N ASN A 174 -9.71 -8.82 -10.99
CA ASN A 174 -10.33 -7.53 -11.32
C ASN A 174 -9.69 -6.37 -10.54
N ALA A 175 -9.36 -6.58 -9.28
CA ALA A 175 -8.70 -5.61 -8.41
C ALA A 175 -7.25 -5.31 -8.85
N LEU A 176 -6.56 -6.29 -9.43
CA LEU A 176 -5.19 -6.15 -9.93
C LEU A 176 -5.13 -5.35 -11.24
N LYS A 177 -6.18 -5.45 -12.07
CA LYS A 177 -6.24 -4.83 -13.40
C LYS A 177 -6.08 -3.30 -13.32
N PRO A 178 -5.08 -2.71 -14.01
CA PRO A 178 -4.94 -1.27 -14.07
C PRO A 178 -6.08 -0.59 -14.81
N ILE A 179 -6.36 0.65 -14.42
CA ILE A 179 -7.24 1.55 -15.18
C ILE A 179 -6.51 2.08 -16.41
N ASP A 180 -7.27 2.42 -17.45
CA ASP A 180 -6.75 3.12 -18.62
C ASP A 180 -6.57 4.61 -18.32
N ALA A 181 -5.51 4.93 -17.59
CA ALA A 181 -5.21 6.29 -17.19
C ALA A 181 -4.89 7.19 -18.38
N LYS A 182 -4.35 6.65 -19.48
CA LYS A 182 -4.12 7.39 -20.72
C LYS A 182 -5.44 7.85 -21.32
N ALA A 183 -6.44 6.98 -21.41
CA ALA A 183 -7.77 7.37 -21.85
C ALA A 183 -8.39 8.43 -20.92
N LEU A 184 -8.26 8.26 -19.60
CA LEU A 184 -8.74 9.24 -18.62
C LEU A 184 -8.02 10.60 -18.74
N ILE A 185 -6.70 10.61 -18.89
CA ILE A 185 -5.91 11.84 -18.99
C ILE A 185 -6.17 12.56 -20.33
N SER A 186 -6.45 11.81 -21.40
CA SER A 186 -6.72 12.38 -22.72
C SER A 186 -7.94 13.32 -22.74
N THR A 187 -8.91 13.15 -21.82
CA THR A 187 -10.08 14.02 -21.71
C THR A 187 -9.73 15.46 -21.34
N LEU A 188 -8.51 15.69 -20.87
CA LEU A 188 -8.02 17.00 -20.44
C LEU A 188 -7.45 17.82 -21.61
N GLY A 189 -7.32 17.24 -22.80
CA GLY A 189 -6.83 17.92 -24.00
C GLY A 189 -5.47 18.59 -23.75
N SER A 190 -5.34 19.87 -24.11
CA SER A 190 -4.12 20.66 -23.90
C SER A 190 -3.72 20.86 -22.44
N ARG A 191 -4.61 20.54 -21.48
CA ARG A 191 -4.35 20.65 -20.03
C ARG A 191 -3.74 19.38 -19.44
N ALA A 192 -3.50 18.33 -20.24
CA ALA A 192 -2.93 17.06 -19.80
C ALA A 192 -1.56 17.21 -19.10
N ASN A 193 -0.74 18.19 -19.51
CA ASN A 193 0.58 18.43 -18.91
C ASN A 193 0.53 18.99 -17.47
N ILE A 194 -0.51 19.79 -17.16
CA ILE A 194 -0.75 20.33 -15.80
C ILE A 194 -1.24 19.20 -14.88
N VAL A 195 -1.92 18.22 -15.46
CA VAL A 195 -2.49 17.08 -14.75
C VAL A 195 -1.45 16.02 -14.43
N LYS A 196 -0.49 15.74 -15.33
CA LYS A 196 0.65 14.87 -14.98
C LYS A 196 1.27 15.31 -13.65
N MET A 197 1.43 16.63 -13.44
CA MET A 197 1.83 17.20 -12.15
C MET A 197 0.78 17.02 -11.04
N ALA A 198 -0.52 17.20 -11.28
CA ALA A 198 -1.56 17.05 -10.25
C ALA A 198 -1.80 15.59 -9.77
N THR A 199 -1.65 14.59 -10.65
CA THR A 199 -1.65 13.16 -10.28
C THR A 199 -0.38 12.75 -9.53
N ASP A 200 0.72 13.50 -9.66
CA ASP A 200 1.95 13.29 -8.88
C ASP A 200 1.81 13.72 -7.39
N TRP A 201 0.66 14.25 -6.94
CA TRP A 201 0.57 15.16 -5.80
C TRP A 201 -0.40 14.75 -4.67
N GLY A 202 -0.09 13.70 -3.91
CA GLY A 202 -0.65 13.54 -2.56
C GLY A 202 -0.10 14.56 -1.54
N ALA A 203 1.04 15.22 -1.83
CA ALA A 203 1.75 16.07 -0.87
C ALA A 203 2.11 17.49 -1.37
N ARG A 204 1.76 17.85 -2.62
CA ARG A 204 2.14 19.15 -3.23
C ARG A 204 0.97 19.99 -3.78
N LEU A 205 -0.25 19.44 -3.83
CA LEU A 205 -1.47 20.16 -4.29
C LEU A 205 -1.78 21.40 -3.46
N ASP A 206 -1.49 21.36 -2.16
CA ASP A 206 -1.75 22.49 -1.26
C ASP A 206 -1.02 23.78 -1.65
N LYS A 207 0.12 23.72 -2.36
CA LYS A 207 0.93 24.92 -2.58
C LYS A 207 0.66 25.65 -3.90
N LEU A 208 0.21 24.97 -4.96
CA LEU A 208 0.12 25.57 -6.30
C LEU A 208 -1.30 25.85 -6.77
N VAL A 209 -2.28 25.06 -6.31
CA VAL A 209 -3.70 25.27 -6.63
C VAL A 209 -4.35 26.25 -5.65
N PHE A 210 -3.93 26.26 -4.39
CA PHE A 210 -4.56 27.06 -3.33
C PHE A 210 -3.98 28.46 -3.11
N ASP A 211 -2.87 28.81 -3.79
CA ASP A 211 -2.36 30.19 -3.80
C ASP A 211 -3.24 31.12 -4.68
N ARG A 212 -4.14 30.55 -5.47
CA ARG A 212 -5.26 31.28 -6.09
C ARG A 212 -6.53 31.00 -5.29
N LYS A 213 -7.04 32.07 -4.66
CA LYS A 213 -8.20 32.18 -3.74
C LYS A 213 -9.49 31.42 -4.16
N ILE A 214 -9.50 30.09 -4.14
CA ILE A 214 -10.73 29.30 -4.26
C ILE A 214 -11.04 28.66 -2.91
N LYS A 215 -12.05 29.19 -2.21
CA LYS A 215 -12.53 28.65 -0.93
C LYS A 215 -13.46 27.47 -1.20
N TRP A 216 -13.00 26.25 -0.95
CA TRP A 216 -13.82 25.05 -1.05
C TRP A 216 -14.28 24.56 0.33
N LYS A 217 -15.54 24.15 0.45
CA LYS A 217 -16.01 23.41 1.63
C LYS A 217 -15.47 21.98 1.55
N ILE A 218 -14.61 21.60 2.48
CA ILE A 218 -14.16 20.22 2.67
C ILE A 218 -15.39 19.40 3.07
N SER A 219 -15.70 18.36 2.29
CA SER A 219 -16.75 17.40 2.64
C SER A 219 -16.27 16.55 3.81
N GLN A 220 -17.11 16.38 4.83
CA GLN A 220 -16.80 15.48 5.95
C GLN A 220 -16.62 14.04 5.42
N PRO A 221 -15.68 13.26 5.98
CA PRO A 221 -15.50 11.87 5.57
C PRO A 221 -16.82 11.12 5.73
N LYS A 222 -17.21 10.35 4.70
CA LYS A 222 -18.35 9.44 4.81
C LYS A 222 -18.06 8.45 5.95
N GLN A 223 -18.99 8.31 6.88
CA GLN A 223 -18.89 7.31 7.94
C GLN A 223 -18.81 5.93 7.31
N PHE A 224 -17.74 5.20 7.66
CA PHE A 224 -17.49 3.85 7.22
C PHE A 224 -18.30 2.89 8.10
N VAL A 225 -19.10 2.02 7.49
CA VAL A 225 -19.73 0.89 8.17
C VAL A 225 -18.94 -0.36 7.75
N PRO A 226 -18.22 -1.02 8.66
CA PRO A 226 -17.51 -2.26 8.33
C PRO A 226 -18.52 -3.35 7.96
N PHE A 227 -18.33 -3.98 6.79
CA PHE A 227 -19.13 -5.14 6.39
C PHE A 227 -18.70 -6.37 7.18
N GLY A 228 -19.69 -6.99 7.80
CA GLY A 228 -19.60 -8.18 8.63
C GLY A 228 -20.73 -8.14 9.65
N GLU A 229 -21.94 -8.55 9.24
CA GLU A 229 -22.98 -8.90 10.20
C GLU A 229 -22.49 -10.10 11.02
N ALA A 230 -21.80 -9.81 12.11
CA ALA A 230 -22.13 -10.48 13.35
C ALA A 230 -23.03 -9.49 14.10
N ASN A 231 -24.26 -9.88 14.38
CA ASN A 231 -25.07 -9.22 15.39
C ASN A 231 -24.30 -9.26 16.72
N VAL A 232 -23.47 -8.26 16.97
CA VAL A 232 -22.84 -7.98 18.27
C VAL A 232 -23.39 -6.63 18.70
N THR A 233 -24.61 -6.67 19.24
CA THR A 233 -25.25 -5.58 19.97
C THR A 233 -24.59 -5.32 21.32
N ASP A 234 -23.26 -5.45 21.44
CA ASP A 234 -22.53 -5.14 22.66
C ASP A 234 -21.46 -4.10 22.39
N SER A 235 -21.75 -2.85 22.75
CA SER A 235 -20.87 -1.69 22.63
C SER A 235 -19.53 -1.88 23.35
N LYS A 236 -19.42 -2.89 24.22
CA LYS A 236 -18.18 -3.22 24.93
C LYS A 236 -17.10 -3.85 24.04
N SER A 237 -17.46 -4.51 22.92
CA SER A 237 -16.44 -5.21 22.09
C SER A 237 -15.65 -4.25 21.18
N THR A 238 -16.30 -3.18 20.70
CA THR A 238 -15.65 -2.11 19.94
C THR A 238 -14.68 -1.30 20.80
N ASP A 239 -15.04 -1.05 22.06
CA ASP A 239 -14.16 -0.38 23.02
C ASP A 239 -12.93 -1.24 23.35
N ALA A 240 -13.08 -2.56 23.45
CA ALA A 240 -11.97 -3.48 23.71
C ALA A 240 -10.95 -3.50 22.56
N ILE A 241 -11.41 -3.50 21.31
CA ILE A 241 -10.53 -3.48 20.12
C ILE A 241 -9.81 -2.12 20.04
N TYR A 242 -10.53 -1.02 20.23
CA TYR A 242 -9.94 0.32 20.20
C TYR A 242 -8.92 0.54 21.33
N THR A 243 -9.21 0.03 22.53
CA THR A 243 -8.31 0.09 23.69
C THR A 243 -7.06 -0.79 23.47
N ALA A 244 -7.22 -1.97 22.84
CA ALA A 244 -6.09 -2.82 22.50
C ALA A 244 -5.16 -2.15 21.46
N ILE A 245 -5.72 -1.47 20.46
CA ILE A 245 -4.96 -0.71 19.45
C ILE A 245 -4.19 0.44 20.12
N LEU A 246 -4.84 1.24 20.96
CA LEU A 246 -4.18 2.35 21.69
C LEU A 246 -3.07 1.85 22.62
N GLN A 247 -3.27 0.71 23.27
CA GLN A 247 -2.26 0.11 24.15
C GLN A 247 -1.06 -0.40 23.35
N LEU A 248 -1.27 -0.95 22.15
CA LEU A 248 -0.21 -1.37 21.24
C LEU A 248 0.62 -0.17 20.72
N GLU A 249 -0.03 0.94 20.36
CA GLU A 249 0.64 2.17 19.96
C GLU A 249 1.51 2.73 21.09
N LYS A 250 0.98 2.76 22.32
CA LYS A 250 1.71 3.22 23.50
C LYS A 250 2.94 2.35 23.79
N ASN A 251 2.80 1.02 23.67
CA ASN A 251 3.91 0.09 23.89
C ASN A 251 4.98 0.20 22.79
N ALA A 252 4.58 0.42 21.54
CA ALA A 252 5.51 0.64 20.44
C ALA A 252 6.35 1.92 20.63
N GLN A 253 5.75 3.00 21.15
CA GLN A 253 6.47 4.24 21.45
C GLN A 253 7.48 4.07 22.60
N LEU A 254 7.15 3.27 23.61
CA LEU A 254 8.05 2.98 24.73
C LEU A 254 9.27 2.13 24.32
N LEU A 255 9.09 1.21 23.37
CA LEU A 255 10.19 0.39 22.83
C LEU A 255 11.19 1.20 21.99
N VAL A 256 10.74 2.28 21.33
CA VAL A 256 11.63 3.19 20.57
C VAL A 256 12.46 4.10 21.49
N GLN A 257 12.02 4.31 22.74
CA GLN A 257 12.67 5.20 23.70
C GLN A 257 13.56 4.48 24.73
N SER A 258 13.61 3.15 24.69
CA SER A 258 14.42 2.37 25.64
C SER A 258 15.90 2.42 25.23
N PRO A 259 16.82 2.95 26.06
CA PRO A 259 18.25 2.93 25.76
C PRO A 259 18.75 1.47 25.73
N PRO A 260 19.81 1.17 24.95
CA PRO A 260 20.37 -0.17 24.89
C PRO A 260 20.81 -0.61 26.29
N SER A 261 20.47 -1.85 26.66
CA SER A 261 20.90 -2.43 27.93
C SER A 261 22.43 -2.44 28.01
N PRO A 262 23.02 -2.08 29.17
CA PRO A 262 24.46 -2.10 29.33
C PRO A 262 24.99 -3.53 29.12
N GLU A 263 25.97 -3.67 28.23
CA GLU A 263 26.66 -4.93 27.99
C GLU A 263 27.21 -5.47 29.31
N SER A 264 26.87 -6.73 29.62
CA SER A 264 27.40 -7.41 30.80
C SER A 264 28.91 -7.61 30.63
N PRO A 265 29.74 -7.27 31.62
CA PRO A 265 31.19 -7.40 31.49
C PRO A 265 31.56 -8.88 31.32
N VAL A 266 32.26 -9.17 30.23
CA VAL A 266 32.87 -10.47 29.95
C VAL A 266 33.91 -10.74 31.04
N SER A 267 33.63 -11.71 31.90
CA SER A 267 34.58 -12.19 32.91
C SER A 267 35.65 -13.03 32.23
N THR A 268 36.78 -12.42 31.90
CA THR A 268 38.01 -13.15 31.58
C THR A 268 38.67 -13.58 32.89
N ARG A 269 38.57 -14.87 33.23
CA ARG A 269 39.46 -15.50 34.23
C ARG A 269 40.71 -16.00 33.52
N PHE A 270 41.86 -15.50 33.95
CA PHE A 270 43.17 -16.14 33.81
C PHE A 270 43.46 -16.93 35.09
#